data_AF-A0A958AK30-F1
#
_entry.id   AF-A0A958AK30-F1
#
_cell.length_a   1.000
_cell.length_b   1.000
_cell.length_c   1.000
_cell.angle_alpha   90.00
_cell.angle_beta   90.00
_cell.angle_gamma   90.00
#
_symmetry.space_group_name_H-M   'P 1'
#
loop_
_entity.id
_entity.type
_entity.pdbx_description
1 polymer ?
#
loop_
_entity_poly.entity_id
_entity_poly.type
_entity_poly.pdbx_seq_one_letter_code
_entity_poly.pdbx_strand_id
1 'polypeptide(L)'
;IHPLDVWRYWFGDVEWVQASYSHRPPEEIFDGADNPYAYNVIFGFKNGVIGNMILSRLRRVYQSYGEEQILWNEGRIELTDDAVIAYHYDGPYPPAANPSAVELRHEVDVPNGENSTLAISRAFVTAVAQNDASLIRLPFDDAMNSLAAVLGANISDALGGQRVYLEELLTSDEFARFRQKPQGE
;
A
#
# COMPACT_ATOMS: atom_id res chain seq x y z
N ILE A 1 -4.97 3.30 -2.90
CA ILE A 1 -3.85 3.47 -3.85
C ILE A 1 -2.64 4.14 -3.20
N HIS A 2 -2.80 5.28 -2.51
CA HIS A 2 -1.65 6.02 -1.94
C HIS A 2 -0.69 5.22 -1.05
N PRO A 3 -1.13 4.37 -0.10
CA PRO A 3 -0.18 3.58 0.69
C PRO A 3 0.58 2.56 -0.18
N LEU A 4 -0.06 2.02 -1.21
CA LEU A 4 0.59 1.09 -2.15
C LEU A 4 1.66 1.79 -2.99
N ASP A 5 1.47 3.07 -3.36
CA ASP A 5 2.49 3.85 -4.07
C ASP A 5 3.77 3.95 -3.24
N VAL A 6 3.62 4.20 -1.93
CA VAL A 6 4.75 4.26 -0.98
C VAL A 6 5.40 2.89 -0.82
N TRP A 7 4.62 1.82 -0.67
CA TRP A 7 5.16 0.47 -0.54
C TRP A 7 5.91 0.04 -1.81
N ARG A 8 5.42 0.41 -2.99
CA ARG A 8 6.12 0.13 -4.25
C ARG A 8 7.42 0.90 -4.38
N TYR A 9 7.45 2.14 -3.88
CA TYR A 9 8.70 2.91 -3.80
C TYR A 9 9.75 2.20 -2.92
N TRP A 10 9.35 1.57 -1.81
CA TRP A 10 10.29 0.87 -0.91
C TRP A 10 10.63 -0.55 -1.35
N PHE A 11 9.64 -1.30 -1.85
CA PHE A 11 9.75 -2.75 -2.05
C PHE A 11 9.67 -3.18 -3.51
N GLY A 12 9.58 -2.25 -4.45
CA GLY A 12 9.46 -2.54 -5.87
C GLY A 12 8.05 -2.92 -6.30
N ASP A 13 7.91 -3.56 -7.46
CA ASP A 13 6.59 -3.81 -8.04
C ASP A 13 5.86 -5.01 -7.44
N VAL A 14 4.53 -4.94 -7.50
CA VAL A 14 3.62 -6.05 -7.20
C VAL A 14 3.68 -7.08 -8.33
N GLU A 15 3.79 -8.35 -7.97
CA GLU A 15 3.68 -9.50 -8.86
C GLU A 15 2.25 -10.05 -8.89
N TRP A 16 1.64 -10.20 -7.71
CA TRP A 16 0.29 -10.72 -7.55
C TRP A 16 -0.45 -10.05 -6.42
N VAL A 17 -1.78 -10.12 -6.48
CA VAL A 17 -2.68 -9.57 -5.46
C VAL A 17 -3.78 -10.55 -5.12
N GLN A 18 -4.22 -10.54 -3.87
CA GLN A 18 -5.37 -11.30 -3.40
C GLN A 18 -6.20 -10.43 -2.45
N ALA A 19 -7.52 -10.38 -2.64
CA ALA A 19 -8.36 -9.46 -1.90
C ALA A 19 -9.69 -10.08 -1.49
N SER A 20 -10.24 -9.60 -0.38
CA SER A 20 -11.62 -9.87 0.03
C SER A 20 -12.19 -8.63 0.72
N TYR A 21 -13.37 -8.22 0.28
CA TYR A 21 -14.02 -7.00 0.73
C TYR A 21 -15.27 -7.32 1.55
N SER A 22 -15.56 -6.42 2.50
CA SER A 22 -16.86 -6.37 3.16
C SER A 22 -17.72 -5.35 2.40
N HIS A 23 -18.50 -5.84 1.43
CA HIS A 23 -19.37 -4.96 0.65
C HIS A 23 -20.45 -4.31 1.50
N ARG A 24 -20.85 -3.12 1.06
CA ARG A 24 -21.96 -2.38 1.62
C ARG A 24 -23.27 -2.94 1.07
N PRO A 25 -24.30 -3.17 1.91
CA PRO A 25 -25.59 -3.60 1.43
C PRO A 25 -26.30 -2.43 0.69
N PRO A 26 -27.19 -2.70 -0.28
CA PRO A 26 -27.77 -1.67 -1.15
C PRO A 26 -28.47 -0.53 -0.40
N GLU A 27 -29.15 -0.83 0.70
CA GLU A 27 -29.86 0.14 1.55
C GLU A 27 -28.94 1.14 2.26
N GLU A 28 -27.63 0.86 2.27
CA GLU A 28 -26.63 1.72 2.87
C GLU A 28 -25.82 2.54 1.86
N ILE A 29 -26.11 2.40 0.56
CA ILE A 29 -25.53 3.19 -0.53
C ILE A 29 -26.35 4.47 -0.69
N PHE A 30 -25.76 5.61 -0.32
CA PHE A 30 -26.35 6.94 -0.49
C PHE A 30 -25.49 7.75 -1.46
N ASP A 31 -26.11 8.42 -2.42
CA ASP A 31 -25.42 9.32 -3.37
C ASP A 31 -24.19 8.70 -4.06
N GLY A 32 -24.26 7.40 -4.39
CA GLY A 32 -23.18 6.68 -5.06
C GLY A 32 -22.00 6.29 -4.16
N ALA A 33 -22.13 6.39 -2.83
CA ALA A 33 -21.12 5.90 -1.88
C ALA A 33 -21.17 4.36 -1.75
N ASP A 34 -20.84 3.66 -2.84
CA ASP A 34 -20.89 2.19 -2.97
C ASP A 34 -19.61 1.46 -2.55
N ASN A 35 -18.58 2.22 -2.14
CA ASN A 35 -17.34 1.68 -1.59
C ASN A 35 -17.61 0.66 -0.46
N PRO A 36 -16.93 -0.52 -0.48
CA PRO A 36 -16.92 -1.47 0.63
C PRO A 36 -16.64 -0.84 1.99
N TYR A 37 -17.19 -1.45 3.04
CA TYR A 37 -16.90 -1.09 4.43
C TYR A 37 -15.45 -1.32 4.80
N ALA A 38 -14.92 -2.45 4.37
CA ALA A 38 -13.55 -2.83 4.63
C ALA A 38 -12.97 -3.59 3.45
N TYR A 39 -11.67 -3.46 3.30
CA TYR A 39 -10.85 -4.11 2.28
C TYR A 39 -9.76 -4.87 3.03
N ASN A 40 -9.60 -6.15 2.75
CA ASN A 40 -8.42 -6.91 3.13
C ASN A 40 -7.69 -7.28 1.83
N VAL A 41 -6.49 -6.75 1.63
CA VAL A 41 -5.71 -6.94 0.41
C VAL A 41 -4.31 -7.40 0.75
N ILE A 42 -3.89 -8.50 0.14
CA ILE A 42 -2.55 -9.05 0.24
C ILE A 42 -1.85 -8.83 -1.10
N PHE A 43 -0.68 -8.20 -1.07
CA PHE A 43 0.18 -7.97 -2.22
C PHE A 43 1.43 -8.83 -2.09
N GLY A 44 1.74 -9.61 -3.12
CA GLY A 44 3.05 -10.23 -3.28
C GLY A 44 3.90 -9.38 -4.21
N PHE A 45 5.04 -8.92 -3.74
CA PHE A 45 6.00 -8.13 -4.51
C PHE A 45 6.98 -9.03 -5.24
N LYS A 46 7.50 -8.58 -6.38
CA LYS A 46 8.44 -9.34 -7.23
C LYS A 46 9.74 -9.74 -6.52
N ASN A 47 10.10 -9.02 -5.45
CA ASN A 47 11.27 -9.32 -4.63
C ASN A 47 10.96 -10.27 -3.45
N GLY A 48 9.74 -10.79 -3.35
CA GLY A 48 9.31 -11.71 -2.30
C GLY A 48 8.73 -11.04 -1.04
N VAL A 49 8.69 -9.70 -0.96
CA VAL A 49 7.99 -9.00 0.13
C VAL A 49 6.49 -9.29 0.05
N ILE A 50 5.84 -9.44 1.21
CA ILE A 50 4.38 -9.56 1.32
C ILE A 50 3.85 -8.35 2.07
N GLY A 51 2.95 -7.60 1.43
CA GLY A 51 2.21 -6.50 2.05
C GLY A 51 0.78 -6.92 2.37
N ASN A 52 0.29 -6.61 3.57
CA ASN A 52 -1.12 -6.77 3.93
C ASN A 52 -1.71 -5.40 4.27
N MET A 53 -2.75 -5.02 3.53
CA MET A 53 -3.51 -3.80 3.75
C MET A 53 -4.91 -4.14 4.24
N ILE A 54 -5.22 -3.67 5.44
CA ILE A 54 -6.59 -3.61 5.95
C ILE A 54 -7.01 -2.15 5.96
N LEU A 55 -7.95 -1.81 5.09
CA LEU A 55 -8.52 -0.46 5.00
C LEU A 55 -9.99 -0.53 5.37
N SER A 56 -10.49 0.42 6.16
CA SER A 56 -11.94 0.55 6.39
C SER A 56 -12.42 1.97 6.15
N ARG A 57 -13.63 2.09 5.61
CA ARG A 57 -14.36 3.34 5.39
C ARG A 57 -15.76 3.18 5.97
N LEU A 58 -15.81 3.18 7.29
CA LEU A 58 -17.02 2.95 8.06
C LEU A 58 -17.87 4.21 8.16
N ARG A 59 -19.18 4.06 8.12
CA ARG A 59 -20.12 5.17 8.26
C ARG A 59 -20.09 5.69 9.70
N ARG A 60 -20.13 7.01 9.88
CA ARG A 60 -20.12 7.70 11.20
C ARG A 60 -18.84 7.51 12.02
N VAL A 61 -17.79 6.89 11.46
CA VAL A 61 -16.45 6.89 12.06
C VAL A 61 -15.72 8.10 11.52
N TYR A 62 -15.62 9.15 12.35
CA TYR A 62 -14.96 10.41 12.01
C TYR A 62 -13.52 10.49 12.53
N GLN A 63 -13.11 9.51 13.34
CA GLN A 63 -11.74 9.39 13.80
C GLN A 63 -10.96 8.51 12.82
N SER A 64 -9.96 9.09 12.15
CA SER A 64 -9.02 8.32 11.36
C SER A 64 -7.96 7.70 12.28
N TYR A 65 -7.57 6.47 11.99
CA TYR A 65 -6.45 5.78 12.61
C TYR A 65 -5.73 4.98 11.52
N GLY A 66 -4.41 5.03 11.54
CA GLY A 66 -3.55 4.28 10.64
C GLY A 66 -2.31 3.84 11.40
N GLU A 67 -1.84 2.65 11.08
CA GLU A 67 -0.61 2.09 11.62
C GLU A 67 0.04 1.30 10.51
N GLU A 68 1.33 1.52 10.31
CA GLU A 68 2.13 0.77 9.34
C GLU A 68 3.28 0.08 10.06
N GLN A 69 3.50 -1.20 9.74
CA GLN A 69 4.64 -1.95 10.25
C GLN A 69 5.39 -2.60 9.09
N ILE A 70 6.71 -2.54 9.13
CA ILE A 70 7.59 -3.29 8.23
C ILE A 70 8.38 -4.27 9.10
N LEU A 71 8.37 -5.56 8.72
CA LEU A 71 9.02 -6.63 9.47
C LEU A 71 10.12 -7.25 8.61
N TRP A 72 11.21 -7.68 9.24
CA TRP A 72 12.29 -8.44 8.62
C TRP A 72 12.76 -9.56 9.58
N ASN A 73 13.82 -10.28 9.20
CA ASN A 73 14.30 -11.45 9.95
C ASN A 73 14.81 -11.13 11.37
N GLU A 74 15.29 -9.91 11.61
CA GLU A 74 15.90 -9.51 12.89
C GLU A 74 15.11 -8.42 13.64
N GLY A 75 13.92 -8.04 13.16
CA GLY A 75 13.19 -6.96 13.79
C GLY A 75 11.96 -6.47 13.05
N ARG A 76 11.45 -5.34 13.53
CA ARG A 76 10.34 -4.61 12.90
C ARG A 76 10.50 -3.11 13.10
N ILE A 77 9.84 -2.32 12.27
CA ILE A 77 9.71 -0.87 12.42
C ILE A 77 8.23 -0.51 12.37
N GLU A 78 7.83 0.39 13.25
CA GLU A 78 6.48 0.93 13.36
C GLU A 78 6.52 2.38 12.89
N LEU A 79 5.63 2.73 11.96
CA LEU A 79 5.46 4.10 11.47
C LEU A 79 4.11 4.62 11.95
N THR A 80 4.17 5.72 12.71
CA THR A 80 3.02 6.46 13.22
C THR A 80 3.12 7.91 12.78
N ASP A 81 2.06 8.70 13.00
CA ASP A 81 2.07 10.13 12.68
C ASP A 81 3.14 10.90 13.47
N ASP A 82 3.47 10.44 14.68
CA ASP A 82 4.34 11.16 15.62
C ASP A 82 5.76 10.61 15.70
N ALA A 83 5.97 9.33 15.34
CA ALA A 83 7.25 8.65 15.54
C ALA A 83 7.49 7.50 14.56
N VAL A 84 8.77 7.24 14.31
CA VAL A 84 9.26 6.02 13.67
C VAL A 84 10.10 5.26 14.69
N ILE A 85 9.69 4.04 15.01
CA ILE A 85 10.31 3.25 16.08
C ILE A 85 10.72 1.89 15.52
N ALA A 86 12.01 1.58 15.59
CA ALA A 86 12.55 0.26 15.28
C ALA A 86 12.61 -0.60 16.54
N TYR A 87 12.31 -1.88 16.38
CA TYR A 87 12.38 -2.89 17.43
C TYR A 87 13.29 -4.04 16.98
N HIS A 88 14.48 -4.15 17.58
CA HIS A 88 15.45 -5.23 17.32
C HIS A 88 16.42 -5.40 18.50
N TYR A 89 17.10 -6.55 18.55
CA TYR A 89 18.10 -6.86 19.57
C TYR A 89 19.51 -6.77 18.98
N ASP A 90 20.37 -5.94 19.58
CA ASP A 90 21.75 -5.72 19.11
C ASP A 90 22.81 -6.61 19.77
N GLY A 91 22.41 -7.45 20.73
CA GLY A 91 23.33 -8.28 21.51
C GLY A 91 23.61 -9.66 20.89
N PRO A 92 24.46 -10.47 21.54
CA PRO A 92 24.78 -11.82 21.09
C PRO A 92 23.55 -12.74 21.06
N TYR A 93 23.41 -13.53 20.00
CA TYR A 93 22.34 -14.52 19.86
C TYR A 93 22.83 -15.95 20.15
N PRO A 94 22.14 -16.75 20.98
CA PRO A 94 20.94 -16.39 21.74
C PRO A 94 21.24 -15.52 22.97
N PRO A 95 20.30 -14.67 23.42
CA PRO A 95 20.51 -13.83 24.59
C PRO A 95 20.55 -14.66 25.88
N ALA A 96 21.36 -14.25 26.87
CA ALA A 96 21.46 -14.94 28.16
C ALA A 96 20.20 -14.81 29.03
N ALA A 97 19.43 -13.74 28.83
CA ALA A 97 18.12 -13.49 29.42
C ALA A 97 17.26 -12.73 28.40
N ASN A 98 15.92 -12.77 28.54
CA ASN A 98 15.04 -12.02 27.65
C ASN A 98 15.36 -10.51 27.73
N PRO A 99 15.68 -9.86 26.59
CA PRO A 99 15.87 -8.41 26.55
C PRO A 99 14.59 -7.68 27.00
N SER A 100 14.76 -6.58 27.71
CA SER A 100 13.66 -5.71 28.12
C SER A 100 13.09 -4.93 26.94
N ALA A 101 11.86 -4.43 27.08
CA ALA A 101 11.22 -3.59 26.05
C ALA A 101 12.02 -2.31 25.74
N VAL A 102 12.77 -1.78 26.71
CA VAL A 102 13.62 -0.60 26.53
C VAL A 102 14.86 -0.94 25.69
N GLU A 103 15.50 -2.09 25.96
CA GLU A 103 16.66 -2.55 25.18
C GLU A 103 16.32 -2.87 23.72
N LEU A 104 15.05 -3.21 23.46
CA LEU A 104 14.57 -3.52 22.11
C LEU A 104 14.11 -2.28 21.34
N ARG A 105 13.83 -1.15 22.00
CA ARG A 105 13.19 0.03 21.38
C ARG A 105 14.22 1.06 20.94
N HIS A 106 14.30 1.31 19.64
CA HIS A 106 15.19 2.28 19.02
C HIS A 106 14.36 3.34 18.30
N GLU A 107 14.37 4.57 18.78
CA GLU A 107 13.72 5.68 18.11
C GLU A 107 14.56 6.12 16.91
N VAL A 108 13.95 6.19 15.73
CA VAL A 108 14.63 6.62 14.52
C VAL A 108 14.52 8.14 14.42
N ASP A 109 15.66 8.82 14.35
CA ASP A 109 15.70 10.27 14.13
C ASP A 109 15.24 10.57 12.71
N VAL A 110 14.00 11.04 12.58
CA VAL A 110 13.42 11.47 11.30
C VAL A 110 13.43 12.99 11.26
N PRO A 111 14.03 13.61 10.22
CA PRO A 111 14.01 15.05 10.08
C PRO A 111 12.58 15.57 10.09
N ASN A 112 12.37 16.76 10.68
CA ASN A 112 11.08 17.45 10.58
C ASN A 112 10.65 17.51 9.11
N GLY A 113 9.52 16.87 8.81
CA GLY A 113 8.98 16.83 7.45
C GLY A 113 8.63 18.24 6.97
N GLU A 114 8.85 18.50 5.68
CA GLU A 114 8.18 19.62 5.03
C GLU A 114 6.73 19.24 4.68
N ASN A 115 5.89 20.23 4.40
CA ASN A 115 4.55 19.97 3.89
C ASN A 115 4.63 19.14 2.59
N SER A 116 4.08 17.92 2.60
CA SER A 116 4.22 16.97 1.49
C SER A 116 3.64 17.49 0.17
N THR A 117 2.52 18.22 0.21
CA THR A 117 1.93 18.86 -0.99
C THR A 117 2.86 19.91 -1.59
N LEU A 118 3.51 20.71 -0.74
CA LEU A 118 4.50 21.70 -1.17
C LEU A 118 5.74 21.00 -1.75
N ALA A 119 6.22 19.93 -1.11
CA ALA A 119 7.34 19.12 -1.58
C ALA A 119 7.11 18.58 -3.00
N ILE A 120 5.95 17.95 -3.21
CA ILE A 120 5.53 17.37 -4.49
C ILE A 120 5.45 18.46 -5.56
N SER A 121 4.80 19.59 -5.24
CA SER A 121 4.63 20.69 -6.18
C SER A 121 5.97 21.32 -6.58
N ARG A 122 6.90 21.47 -5.62
CA ARG A 122 8.25 21.98 -5.86
C ARG A 122 9.06 21.03 -6.73
N ALA A 123 9.02 19.73 -6.44
CA ALA A 123 9.68 18.70 -7.24
C ALA A 123 9.19 18.73 -8.69
N PHE A 124 7.87 18.82 -8.89
CA PHE A 124 7.26 18.95 -10.21
C PHE A 124 7.74 20.18 -10.98
N VAL A 125 7.64 21.37 -10.38
CA VAL A 125 8.08 22.63 -11.04
C VAL A 125 9.56 22.58 -11.39
N THR A 126 10.38 22.00 -10.50
CA THR A 126 11.83 21.87 -10.73
C THR A 126 12.14 20.91 -11.87
N ALA A 127 11.48 19.74 -11.91
CA ALA A 127 11.59 18.77 -12.99
C ALA A 127 11.28 19.38 -14.35
N VAL A 128 10.20 20.17 -14.44
CA VAL A 128 9.82 20.87 -15.67
C VAL A 128 10.85 21.94 -16.04
N ALA A 129 11.26 22.77 -15.09
CA ALA A 129 12.21 23.86 -15.34
C ALA A 129 13.58 23.36 -15.81
N GLN A 130 14.01 22.20 -15.32
CA GLN A 130 15.29 21.59 -15.66
C GLN A 130 15.20 20.58 -16.82
N ASN A 131 13.98 20.29 -17.29
CA ASN A 131 13.70 19.22 -18.24
C ASN A 131 14.29 17.87 -17.79
N ASP A 132 14.13 17.56 -16.50
CA ASP A 132 14.67 16.36 -15.86
C ASP A 132 13.58 15.63 -15.08
N ALA A 133 13.05 14.57 -15.69
CA ALA A 133 12.02 13.73 -15.09
C ALA A 133 12.53 12.86 -13.92
N SER A 134 13.85 12.66 -13.78
CA SER A 134 14.43 11.85 -12.70
C SER A 134 14.23 12.47 -11.30
N LEU A 135 13.88 13.76 -11.26
CA LEU A 135 13.53 14.47 -10.03
C LEU A 135 12.17 14.05 -9.46
N ILE A 136 11.36 13.31 -10.22
CA ILE A 136 10.07 12.78 -9.77
C ILE A 136 10.29 11.33 -9.32
N ARG A 137 10.15 11.11 -8.00
CA ARG A 137 10.36 9.77 -7.40
C ARG A 137 9.33 8.72 -7.81
N LEU A 138 8.13 9.16 -8.17
CA LEU A 138 7.00 8.32 -8.57
C LEU A 138 6.32 8.96 -9.81
N PRO A 139 6.88 8.75 -11.01
CA PRO A 139 6.30 9.28 -12.25
C PRO A 139 4.96 8.61 -12.58
N PHE A 140 4.25 9.17 -13.56
CA PHE A 140 2.95 8.65 -14.01
C PHE A 140 3.02 7.19 -14.47
N ASP A 141 4.08 6.83 -15.20
CA ASP A 141 4.28 5.46 -15.68
C ASP A 141 4.37 4.46 -14.52
N ASP A 142 5.01 4.85 -13.41
CA ASP A 142 5.04 4.03 -12.20
C ASP A 142 3.66 3.97 -11.54
N ALA A 143 2.90 5.05 -11.51
CA ALA A 143 1.55 5.06 -10.93
C ALA A 143 0.60 4.07 -11.64
N MET A 144 0.83 3.76 -12.92
CA MET A 144 0.05 2.77 -13.65
C MET A 144 0.17 1.36 -13.09
N ASN A 145 1.33 0.99 -12.53
CA ASN A 145 1.52 -0.31 -11.89
C ASN A 145 0.72 -0.41 -10.57
N SER A 146 0.64 0.69 -9.80
CA SER A 146 -0.24 0.74 -8.62
C SER A 146 -1.70 0.59 -9.02
N LEU A 147 -2.11 1.24 -10.12
CA LEU A 147 -3.47 1.11 -10.63
C LEU A 147 -3.78 -0.34 -11.05
N ALA A 148 -2.86 -1.00 -11.76
CA ALA A 148 -3.01 -2.40 -12.14
C ALA A 148 -3.20 -3.30 -10.91
N ALA A 149 -2.43 -3.08 -9.84
CA ALA A 149 -2.57 -3.83 -8.59
C ALA A 149 -3.93 -3.59 -7.91
N VAL A 150 -4.43 -2.35 -7.90
CA VAL A 150 -5.76 -2.02 -7.34
C VAL A 150 -6.88 -2.65 -8.17
N LEU A 151 -6.79 -2.60 -9.50
CA LEU A 151 -7.76 -3.27 -10.38
C LEU A 151 -7.72 -4.78 -10.18
N GLY A 152 -6.53 -5.37 -10.03
CA GLY A 152 -6.34 -6.76 -9.70
C GLY A 152 -6.97 -7.14 -8.35
N ALA A 153 -6.90 -6.27 -7.34
CA ALA A 153 -7.58 -6.48 -6.07
C ALA A 153 -9.10 -6.52 -6.23
N ASN A 154 -9.68 -5.60 -6.99
CA ASN A 154 -11.13 -5.61 -7.26
C ASN A 154 -11.57 -6.87 -8.02
N ILE A 155 -10.75 -7.33 -8.98
CA ILE A 155 -11.01 -8.56 -9.73
C ILE A 155 -10.86 -9.80 -8.84
N SER A 156 -9.84 -9.83 -7.99
CA SER A 156 -9.64 -10.89 -7.00
C SER A 156 -10.86 -11.06 -6.10
N ASP A 157 -11.35 -9.95 -5.55
CA ASP A 157 -12.56 -9.93 -4.73
C ASP A 157 -13.80 -10.42 -5.50
N ALA A 158 -14.02 -9.91 -6.72
CA ALA A 158 -15.10 -10.36 -7.60
C ALA A 158 -15.02 -11.86 -7.99
N LEU A 159 -13.83 -12.46 -7.89
CA LEU A 159 -13.57 -13.88 -8.12
C LEU A 159 -13.59 -14.71 -6.82
N GLY A 160 -14.08 -14.16 -5.71
CA GLY A 160 -14.15 -14.86 -4.42
C GLY A 160 -12.81 -14.92 -3.69
N GLY A 161 -11.95 -13.92 -3.91
CA GLY A 161 -10.64 -13.78 -3.29
C GLY A 161 -9.56 -14.69 -3.86
N GLN A 162 -9.66 -15.04 -5.14
CA GLN A 162 -8.61 -15.75 -5.86
C GLN A 162 -7.38 -14.86 -6.06
N ARG A 163 -6.18 -15.44 -5.95
CA ARG A 163 -4.94 -14.72 -6.30
C ARG A 163 -4.94 -14.38 -7.79
N VAL A 164 -4.63 -13.13 -8.11
CA VAL A 164 -4.48 -12.61 -9.47
C VAL A 164 -3.04 -12.20 -9.69
N TYR A 165 -2.36 -12.82 -10.66
CA TYR A 165 -1.05 -12.39 -11.13
C TYR A 165 -1.21 -11.21 -12.09
N LEU A 166 -0.47 -10.12 -11.87
CA LEU A 166 -0.70 -8.87 -12.62
C LEU A 166 -0.28 -8.99 -14.10
N GLU A 167 0.71 -9.81 -14.42
CA GLU A 167 1.08 -10.08 -15.81
C GLU A 167 -0.04 -10.81 -16.57
N GLU A 168 -0.64 -11.83 -15.94
CA GLU A 168 -1.77 -12.57 -16.52
C GLU A 168 -3.01 -11.68 -16.64
N LEU A 169 -3.27 -10.84 -15.64
CA LEU A 169 -4.37 -9.86 -15.68
C LEU A 169 -4.30 -8.98 -16.93
N LEU A 170 -3.09 -8.60 -17.35
CA LEU A 170 -2.89 -7.72 -18.51
C LEU A 170 -2.89 -8.48 -19.85
N THR A 171 -2.54 -9.77 -19.85
CA THR A 171 -2.22 -10.50 -21.09
C THR A 171 -3.09 -11.74 -21.36
N SER A 172 -3.55 -12.44 -20.33
CA SER A 172 -4.27 -13.72 -20.45
C SER A 172 -5.73 -13.54 -20.88
N ASP A 173 -6.24 -14.47 -21.68
CA ASP A 173 -7.63 -14.53 -22.12
C ASP A 173 -8.61 -14.73 -20.96
N GLU A 174 -8.17 -15.36 -19.86
CA GLU A 174 -8.96 -15.56 -18.64
C GLU A 174 -9.55 -14.25 -18.12
N PHE A 175 -8.75 -13.18 -18.15
CA PHE A 175 -9.13 -11.87 -17.66
C PHE A 175 -9.66 -10.93 -18.76
N ALA A 176 -9.80 -11.40 -20.00
CA ALA A 176 -10.18 -10.55 -21.14
C ALA A 176 -11.49 -9.80 -20.92
N ARG A 177 -12.46 -10.41 -20.25
CA ARG A 177 -13.75 -9.78 -19.92
C ARG A 177 -13.61 -8.51 -19.08
N PHE A 178 -12.58 -8.42 -18.23
CA PHE A 178 -12.35 -7.26 -17.36
C PHE A 178 -11.64 -6.10 -18.07
N ARG A 179 -11.10 -6.35 -19.29
CA ARG A 179 -10.43 -5.33 -20.11
C ARG A 179 -11.37 -4.70 -21.15
N GLN A 180 -12.61 -5.17 -21.23
CA GLN A 180 -13.61 -4.65 -22.15
C GLN A 180 -14.22 -3.36 -21.60
N LYS A 181 -14.41 -2.37 -22.47
CA LYS A 181 -15.13 -1.15 -22.11
C LYS A 181 -16.60 -1.51 -21.84
N PRO A 182 -17.22 -1.04 -20.75
CA PRO A 182 -18.64 -1.22 -20.53
C PRO A 182 -19.40 -0.68 -21.75
N GLN A 183 -20.26 -1.51 -22.34
CA GLN A 183 -21.24 -1.02 -23.29
C GLN A 183 -22.26 -0.26 -22.45
N GLY A 184 -22.33 1.06 -22.63
CA GLY A 184 -23.17 1.92 -21.78
C GLY A 184 -24.62 1.44 -21.78
N GLU A 185 -25.21 1.38 -20.59
CA GLU A 185 -26.67 1.41 -20.39
C GLU A 185 -27.18 2.85 -20.43
#